data_AF-A0A2A5M8M0-F1
#
_entry.id   AF-A0A2A5M8M0-F1
#
_cell.length_a   1.000
_cell.length_b   1.000
_cell.length_c   1.000
_cell.angle_alpha   90.00
_cell.angle_beta   90.00
_cell.angle_gamma   90.00
#
_symmetry.space_group_name_H-M   'P 1'
#
loop_
_entity.id
_entity.type
_entity.pdbx_description
1 polymer ?
#
loop_
_entity_poly.entity_id
_entity_poly.type
_entity_poly.pdbx_seq_one_letter_code
_entity_poly.pdbx_strand_id
1 'polypeptide(L)'
;KGVICMKLTEKTKDLISVVIVDETMDLMALTSSGKMIRVDMQSIRKAGRNTSGVIVVNVENDEVVSIAKCPKEENDEDELSDENFGLDL
;
A
#
# COMPACT_ATOMS: atom_id res chain seq x y z
N LYS A 1 6.69 15.30 -25.95
CA LYS A 1 7.33 14.48 -24.89
C LYS A 1 6.51 14.64 -23.61
N GLY A 2 6.25 13.54 -22.88
CA GLY A 2 5.48 13.57 -21.64
C GLY A 2 6.29 13.98 -20.41
N VAL A 3 5.65 14.04 -19.24
CA VAL A 3 6.25 14.32 -17.93
C VAL A 3 6.46 13.00 -17.17
N ILE A 4 7.57 12.89 -16.41
CA ILE A 4 7.89 11.71 -15.61
C ILE A 4 6.84 11.54 -14.49
N CYS A 5 6.24 10.35 -14.40
CA CYS A 5 5.23 10.02 -13.39
C CYS A 5 5.79 9.27 -12.17
N MET A 6 6.80 8.41 -12.39
CA MET A 6 7.51 7.65 -11.36
C MET A 6 8.92 7.34 -11.89
N LYS A 7 9.91 7.29 -11.01
CA LYS A 7 11.26 6.83 -11.33
C LYS A 7 11.36 5.31 -11.09
N LEU A 8 11.38 4.54 -12.19
CA LEU A 8 11.61 3.10 -12.15
C LEU A 8 13.08 2.78 -11.86
N THR A 9 13.29 1.71 -11.11
CA THR A 9 14.59 1.17 -10.69
C THR A 9 14.53 -0.35 -10.76
N GLU A 10 15.68 -1.02 -10.67
CA GLU A 10 15.73 -2.49 -10.58
C GLU A 10 14.89 -3.05 -9.42
N LYS A 11 14.75 -2.30 -8.32
CA LYS A 11 13.93 -2.69 -7.16
C LYS A 11 12.43 -2.55 -7.41
N THR A 12 12.00 -1.51 -8.11
CA THR A 12 10.57 -1.25 -8.38
C THR A 12 10.04 -2.02 -9.58
N LYS A 13 10.95 -2.54 -10.43
CA LYS A 13 10.60 -3.18 -11.71
C LYS A 13 9.71 -2.26 -12.56
N ASP A 14 8.78 -2.83 -13.30
CA ASP A 14 7.89 -2.15 -14.23
C ASP A 14 6.67 -1.54 -13.53
N LEU A 15 6.13 -0.48 -14.14
CA LEU A 15 4.85 0.10 -13.73
C LEU A 15 3.69 -0.77 -14.25
N ILE A 16 2.94 -1.39 -13.33
CA ILE A 16 1.83 -2.28 -13.70
C ILE A 16 0.50 -1.55 -13.92
N SER A 17 0.25 -0.45 -13.20
CA SER A 17 -1.06 0.21 -13.17
C SER A 17 -1.00 1.60 -12.55
N VAL A 18 -2.00 2.41 -12.87
CA VAL A 18 -2.25 3.74 -12.29
C VAL A 18 -3.74 3.82 -11.96
N VAL A 19 -4.06 4.14 -10.71
CA VAL A 19 -5.42 4.29 -10.22
C VAL A 19 -5.60 5.67 -9.59
N ILE A 20 -6.74 6.31 -9.84
CA ILE A 20 -7.12 7.57 -9.21
C ILE A 20 -7.87 7.25 -7.92
N VAL A 21 -7.34 7.71 -6.80
CA VAL A 21 -7.80 7.42 -5.44
C VAL A 21 -7.94 8.71 -4.63
N ASP A 22 -8.66 8.61 -3.51
CA ASP A 22 -8.73 9.62 -2.46
C ASP A 22 -8.58 8.93 -1.09
N GLU A 23 -8.54 9.72 -0.02
CA GLU A 23 -8.27 9.25 1.35
C GLU A 23 -9.44 8.45 1.97
N THR A 24 -10.59 8.37 1.29
CA THR A 24 -11.80 7.66 1.76
C THR A 24 -11.95 6.26 1.15
N MET A 25 -10.88 5.77 0.51
CA MET A 25 -10.85 4.48 -0.18
C MET A 25 -9.73 3.61 0.36
N ASP A 26 -9.84 2.31 0.09
CA ASP A 26 -8.73 1.38 0.26
C ASP A 26 -8.18 0.94 -1.10
N LEU A 27 -6.90 0.57 -1.09
CA LEU A 27 -6.23 -0.08 -2.20
C LEU A 27 -6.33 -1.59 -2.04
N MET A 28 -6.77 -2.26 -3.09
CA MET A 28 -6.72 -3.72 -3.22
C MET A 28 -5.59 -4.09 -4.17
N ALA A 29 -4.67 -4.92 -3.71
CA ALA A 29 -3.61 -5.52 -4.52
C ALA A 29 -3.85 -7.02 -4.68
N LEU A 30 -3.81 -7.50 -5.93
CA LEU A 30 -3.85 -8.91 -6.26
C LEU A 30 -2.45 -9.37 -6.65
N THR A 31 -1.96 -10.42 -6.00
CA THR A 31 -0.66 -11.02 -6.32
C THR A 31 -0.79 -12.16 -7.32
N SER A 32 0.34 -12.56 -7.92
CA SER A 32 0.39 -13.66 -8.88
C SER A 32 -0.01 -15.01 -8.29
N SER A 33 0.20 -15.20 -6.98
CA SER A 33 -0.28 -16.39 -6.25
C SER A 33 -1.76 -16.35 -5.87
N GLY A 34 -2.49 -15.28 -6.22
CA GLY A 34 -3.91 -15.13 -5.93
C GLY A 34 -4.23 -14.53 -4.56
N LYS A 35 -3.24 -13.99 -3.84
CA LYS A 35 -3.48 -13.31 -2.56
C LYS A 35 -4.07 -11.92 -2.82
N MET A 36 -5.10 -11.59 -2.06
CA MET A 36 -5.74 -10.28 -2.07
C MET A 36 -5.33 -9.52 -0.81
N ILE A 37 -4.75 -8.34 -1.00
CA ILE A 37 -4.20 -7.52 0.08
C ILE A 37 -4.91 -6.18 0.05
N ARG A 38 -5.50 -5.81 1.18
CA ARG A 38 -6.21 -4.56 1.39
C ARG A 38 -5.34 -3.60 2.18
N VAL A 39 -5.27 -2.34 1.74
CA VAL A 39 -4.44 -1.31 2.38
C VAL A 39 -5.22 -0.01 2.48
N ASP A 40 -5.32 0.54 3.69
CA ASP A 40 -5.89 1.87 3.91
C ASP A 40 -5.06 2.93 3.19
N MET A 41 -5.69 3.73 2.34
CA MET A 41 -5.01 4.80 1.62
C MET A 41 -4.33 5.80 2.56
N GLN A 42 -4.87 6.02 3.76
CA GLN A 42 -4.28 6.92 4.75
C GLN A 42 -2.97 6.39 5.35
N SER A 43 -2.73 5.08 5.29
CA SER A 43 -1.46 4.48 5.71
C SER A 43 -0.33 4.69 4.68
N ILE A 44 -0.67 5.05 3.44
CA ILE A 44 0.29 5.20 2.35
C ILE A 44 0.83 6.62 2.33
N ARG A 45 2.14 6.76 2.56
CA ARG A 45 2.81 8.07 2.48
C ARG A 45 2.73 8.65 1.07
N LYS A 46 2.24 9.90 0.98
CA LYS A 46 2.26 10.69 -0.27
C LYS A 46 3.70 10.93 -0.75
N ALA A 47 3.96 10.63 -2.02
CA ALA A 47 5.25 10.84 -2.67
C ALA A 47 5.09 11.66 -3.96
N GLY A 48 6.13 12.40 -4.34
CA GLY A 48 6.15 13.18 -5.58
C GLY A 48 6.35 12.32 -6.83
N ARG A 49 6.08 12.89 -8.01
CA ARG A 49 6.12 12.17 -9.30
C ARG A 49 7.53 11.75 -9.73
N ASN A 50 8.54 12.59 -9.54
CA ASN A 50 9.93 12.22 -9.86
C ASN A 50 10.63 11.52 -8.70
N THR A 51 9.97 10.50 -8.13
CA THR A 51 10.48 9.69 -7.02
C THR A 51 10.21 8.21 -7.28
N SER A 52 10.79 7.33 -6.47
CA SER A 52 10.54 5.88 -6.53
C SER A 52 9.39 5.42 -5.62
N GLY A 53 8.72 6.33 -4.92
CA GLY A 53 7.63 5.99 -3.99
C GLY A 53 8.10 5.36 -2.68
N VAL A 54 7.19 4.61 -2.04
CA VAL A 54 7.41 3.87 -0.80
C VAL A 54 6.93 2.43 -0.97
N ILE A 55 7.42 1.52 -0.12
CA ILE A 55 6.91 0.16 -0.07
C ILE A 55 5.55 0.19 0.64
N VAL A 56 4.50 -0.23 -0.08
CA VAL A 56 3.13 -0.32 0.47
C VAL A 56 2.89 -1.70 1.08
N VAL A 57 3.32 -2.75 0.38
CA VAL A 57 3.21 -4.14 0.81
C VAL A 57 4.50 -4.87 0.47
N ASN A 58 4.99 -5.69 1.39
CA ASN A 58 6.06 -6.63 1.10
C ASN A 58 5.45 -7.95 0.61
N VAL A 59 5.68 -8.28 -0.65
CA VAL A 59 5.31 -9.56 -1.26
C VAL A 59 6.62 -10.29 -1.54
N GLU A 60 6.89 -11.37 -0.81
CA GLU A 60 8.20 -12.03 -0.77
C GLU A 60 8.61 -12.60 -2.15
N ASN A 61 8.32 -13.89 -2.40
CA ASN A 61 8.57 -14.55 -3.68
C ASN A 61 7.35 -14.45 -4.60
N ASP A 62 6.68 -13.30 -4.59
CA ASP A 62 5.43 -13.06 -5.30
C ASP A 62 5.46 -11.65 -5.91
N GLU A 63 4.56 -11.39 -6.85
CA GLU A 63 4.49 -10.11 -7.56
C GLU A 63 3.06 -9.60 -7.57
N VAL A 64 2.88 -8.29 -7.44
CA VAL A 64 1.57 -7.67 -7.63
C VAL A 64 1.28 -7.63 -9.13
N VAL A 65 0.15 -8.22 -9.54
CA VAL A 65 -0.26 -8.32 -10.94
C VAL A 65 -1.44 -7.41 -11.27
N SER A 66 -2.18 -6.96 -10.26
CA SER A 66 -3.28 -6.02 -10.43
C SER A 66 -3.51 -5.19 -9.17
N ILE A 67 -4.01 -3.98 -9.36
CA ILE A 67 -4.49 -3.12 -8.28
C ILE A 67 -5.87 -2.55 -8.64
N ALA A 68 -6.70 -2.36 -7.63
CA ALA A 68 -7.99 -1.70 -7.72
C ALA A 68 -8.22 -0.84 -6.48
N LYS A 69 -9.20 0.07 -6.56
CA LYS A 69 -9.70 0.80 -5.40
C LYS A 69 -11.03 0.22 -4.95
N CYS A 70 -11.31 0.25 -3.66
CA CYS A 70 -12.61 -0.12 -3.10
C CYS A 70 -13.05 0.90 -2.03
N PRO A 71 -14.35 0.94 -1.69
CA PRO A 71 -14.83 1.76 -0.56
C PRO A 71 -14.11 1.34 0.72
N LYS A 72 -13.67 2.31 1.53
CA LYS A 72 -12.95 2.05 2.78
C LYS A 72 -13.72 1.11 3.71
N GLU A 73 -12.99 0.19 4.35
CA GLU A 73 -13.53 -0.68 5.38
C GLU A 73 -13.42 0.02 6.73
N GLU A 74 -14.52 0.03 7.48
CA GLU A 74 -14.55 0.56 8.84
C GLU A 74 -13.84 -0.48 9.73
N ASN A 75 -12.60 -0.19 10.13
CA ASN A 75 -11.89 -1.00 11.11
C ASN A 75 -12.31 -0.55 12.51
N ASP A 76 -13.10 -1.38 13.20
CA ASP A 76 -13.46 -1.19 14.62
C ASP A 76 -12.31 -1.56 15.59
N GLU A 77 -11.05 -1.66 15.12
CA GLU A 77 -9.93 -2.26 15.87
C GLU A 77 -8.98 -1.25 16.56
N ASP A 78 -9.29 0.03 16.60
CA ASP A 78 -8.47 1.06 17.30
C ASP A 78 -8.60 1.03 18.86
N GLU A 79 -9.21 0.00 19.47
CA GLU A 79 -9.35 -0.18 20.94
C GLU A 79 -8.30 -1.11 21.61
N LEU A 80 -7.10 -1.27 21.05
CA LEU A 80 -6.00 -1.96 21.75
C LEU A 80 -4.76 -1.08 21.89
N SER A 81 -4.92 0.04 22.61
CA SER A 81 -3.80 0.81 23.15
C SER A 81 -3.28 0.19 24.45
N ASP A 82 -2.06 -0.34 24.41
CA ASP A 82 -1.06 -0.32 25.49
C ASP A 82 -1.53 -0.64 26.93
N GLU A 83 -1.83 -1.90 27.24
CA GLU A 83 -1.64 -2.39 28.62
C GLU A 83 -0.17 -2.74 28.84
N ASN A 84 0.57 -1.72 29.26
CA ASN A 84 1.87 -1.85 29.91
C ASN A 84 1.68 -2.59 31.25
N PHE A 85 1.60 -3.93 31.24
CA PHE A 85 1.74 -4.74 32.45
C PHE A 85 3.20 -4.65 32.91
N GLY A 86 3.46 -3.68 33.78
CA GLY A 86 4.71 -3.54 34.48
C GLY A 86 5.06 -4.84 35.20
N LEU A 87 6.07 -5.54 34.70
CA LEU A 87 6.86 -6.47 35.50
C LEU A 87 7.93 -5.66 36.20
N ASP A 88 7.67 -5.24 37.43
CA ASP A 88 8.73 -4.98 38.39
C ASP A 88 8.31 -5.55 39.76
N LEU A 89 9.00 -6.64 40.11
CA LEU A 89 9.18 -7.29 41.43
C LEU A 89 7.96 -7.71 42.27
#